data_AF-A0A7W1Q317-F1
#
_entry.id   AF-A0A7W1Q317-F1
#
_cell.length_a   1.000
_cell.length_b   1.000
_cell.length_c   1.000
_cell.angle_alpha   90.00
_cell.angle_beta   90.00
_cell.angle_gamma   90.00
#
_symmetry.space_group_name_H-M   'P 1'
#
loop_
_entity.id
_entity.type
_entity.pdbx_description
1 polymer ?
#
loop_
_entity_poly.entity_id
_entity_poly.type
_entity_poly.pdbx_seq_one_letter_code
_entity_poly.pdbx_strand_id
1 'polypeptide(L)'
;MKRLFWLGLGLAVGTYAARRAQTAAQALTPAGIGANLADGLRELGAGLGSFGAEVRAGMTEREHELTALVERRTGDHLPTIGEALAEPPPAPRARARRAGA
;
A
#
# COMPACT_ATOMS: atom_id res chain seq x y z
N MET A 1 -8.64 24.61 1.93
CA MET A 1 -9.96 23.94 1.99
C MET A 1 -10.02 22.56 1.34
N LYS A 2 -9.36 22.31 0.19
CA LYS A 2 -9.40 21.00 -0.50
C LYS A 2 -9.01 19.79 0.38
N ARG A 3 -8.02 19.92 1.27
CA ARG A 3 -7.56 18.81 2.13
C ARG A 3 -8.60 18.35 3.15
N LEU A 4 -9.29 19.29 3.80
CA LEU A 4 -10.38 19.00 4.75
C LEU A 4 -11.61 18.42 4.04
N PHE A 5 -11.89 18.89 2.82
CA PHE A 5 -12.94 18.32 1.98
C PHE A 5 -12.65 16.86 1.64
N TRP A 6 -11.43 16.54 1.17
CA TRP A 6 -11.06 15.16 0.84
C TRP A 6 -11.04 14.24 2.07
N LEU A 7 -10.62 14.73 3.23
CA LEU A 7 -10.69 13.98 4.49
C LEU A 7 -12.15 13.70 4.91
N GLY A 8 -13.02 14.73 4.85
CA GLY A 8 -14.44 14.57 5.18
C GLY A 8 -15.17 13.65 4.21
N LEU A 9 -14.85 13.73 2.92
CA LEU A 9 -15.40 12.85 1.89
C LEU A 9 -15.01 11.39 2.13
N GLY A 10 -13.73 11.13 2.45
CA GLY A 10 -13.27 9.79 2.79
C GLY A 10 -13.99 9.21 4.02
N LEU A 11 -14.19 10.03 5.06
CA LEU A 11 -14.89 9.61 6.28
C LEU A 11 -16.38 9.33 6.04
N ALA A 12 -17.05 10.16 5.24
CA ALA A 12 -18.46 9.98 4.90
C ALA A 12 -18.68 8.68 4.09
N VAL A 13 -17.83 8.44 3.08
CA VAL A 13 -17.89 7.22 2.26
C VAL A 13 -17.57 5.98 3.11
N GLY A 14 -16.51 6.06 3.94
CA GLY A 14 -16.10 4.95 4.80
C GLY A 14 -17.17 4.56 5.83
N THR A 15 -17.80 5.54 6.49
CA THR A 15 -18.86 5.27 7.48
C THR A 15 -20.14 4.72 6.85
N TYR A 16 -20.48 5.17 5.64
CA TYR A 16 -21.60 4.63 4.88
C TYR A 16 -21.39 3.16 4.49
N ALA A 17 -20.22 2.84 3.94
CA ALA A 17 -19.86 1.47 3.59
C ALA A 17 -19.87 0.54 4.82
N ALA A 18 -19.30 0.97 5.95
CA ALA A 18 -19.29 0.22 7.19
C ALA A 18 -20.70 -0.05 7.74
N ARG A 19 -21.58 0.95 7.71
CA ARG A 19 -23.00 0.77 8.09
C ARG A 19 -23.71 -0.24 7.19
N ARG A 20 -23.50 -0.16 5.87
CA ARG A 20 -24.12 -1.06 4.90
C ARG A 20 -23.65 -2.51 5.09
N ALA A 21 -22.36 -2.71 5.36
CA ALA A 21 -21.79 -4.01 5.67
C ALA A 21 -22.38 -4.62 6.94
N GLN A 22 -22.55 -3.82 8.00
CA GLN A 22 -23.16 -4.28 9.26
C GLN A 22 -24.62 -4.73 9.05
N THR A 23 -25.41 -3.99 8.27
CA THR A 23 -26.79 -4.39 7.92
C THR A 23 -26.83 -5.68 7.09
N ALA A 24 -25.90 -5.85 6.15
CA ALA A 24 -25.79 -7.07 5.36
C ALA A 24 -25.39 -8.28 6.24
N ALA A 25 -24.45 -8.09 7.15
CA ALA A 25 -24.01 -9.13 8.08
C ALA A 25 -25.12 -9.59 9.02
N GLN A 26 -26.00 -8.67 9.47
CA GLN A 26 -27.15 -9.02 10.30
C GLN A 26 -28.28 -9.71 9.52
N ALA A 27 -28.40 -9.46 8.21
CA ALA A 27 -29.41 -10.06 7.35
C ALA A 27 -29.02 -11.46 6.81
N LEU A 28 -27.74 -11.82 6.83
CA LEU A 28 -27.23 -13.04 6.17
C LEU A 28 -27.07 -14.28 7.08
N THR A 29 -27.39 -14.24 8.37
CA THR A 29 -26.83 -15.19 9.37
C THR A 29 -27.75 -16.23 10.03
N PRO A 30 -28.89 -16.71 9.47
CA PRO A 30 -29.30 -18.06 9.92
C PRO A 30 -29.60 -19.11 8.85
N ALA A 31 -29.82 -18.78 7.58
CA ALA A 31 -30.38 -19.77 6.64
C ALA A 31 -29.69 -19.92 5.27
N GLY A 32 -28.60 -19.20 4.96
CA GLY A 32 -28.14 -19.10 3.55
C GLY A 32 -26.63 -19.05 3.29
N ILE A 33 -25.78 -19.48 4.23
CA ILE A 33 -24.32 -19.44 4.04
C ILE A 33 -23.83 -20.79 3.48
N GLY A 34 -24.04 -21.02 2.19
CA GLY A 34 -23.44 -22.11 1.43
C GLY A 34 -22.97 -21.56 0.08
N ALA A 35 -21.68 -21.73 -0.24
CA ALA A 35 -20.98 -21.26 -1.45
C ALA A 35 -20.85 -19.72 -1.63
N ASN A 36 -21.93 -18.95 -1.59
CA ASN A 36 -21.93 -17.53 -2.00
C ASN A 36 -21.04 -16.59 -1.15
N LEU A 37 -20.82 -16.92 0.12
CA LEU A 37 -19.95 -16.11 0.99
C LEU A 37 -18.46 -16.29 0.65
N ALA A 38 -18.04 -17.51 0.34
CA ALA A 38 -16.67 -17.79 -0.02
C ALA A 38 -16.30 -17.13 -1.35
N ASP A 39 -17.21 -17.17 -2.32
CA ASP A 39 -17.04 -16.47 -3.60
C ASP A 39 -17.08 -14.95 -3.43
N GLY A 40 -17.99 -14.42 -2.61
CA GLY A 40 -18.03 -13.00 -2.29
C GLY A 40 -16.76 -12.49 -1.59
N LEU A 41 -16.17 -13.29 -0.69
CA LEU A 41 -14.89 -12.95 -0.05
C LEU A 41 -13.71 -13.05 -1.01
N ARG A 42 -13.71 -14.02 -1.93
CA ARG A 42 -12.69 -14.13 -2.98
C ARG A 42 -12.75 -12.94 -3.94
N GLU A 43 -13.93 -12.57 -4.39
CA GLU A 43 -14.12 -11.45 -5.31
C GLU A 43 -13.80 -10.11 -4.64
N LEU A 44 -14.19 -9.95 -3.38
CA LEU A 44 -13.76 -8.81 -2.57
C LEU A 44 -12.24 -8.77 -2.40
N GLY A 45 -11.61 -9.90 -2.12
CA GLY A 45 -10.15 -10.01 -2.02
C GLY A 45 -9.45 -9.65 -3.32
N ALA A 46 -9.98 -10.10 -4.46
CA ALA A 46 -9.48 -9.75 -5.78
C ALA A 46 -9.62 -8.24 -6.05
N GLY A 47 -10.78 -7.64 -5.74
CA GLY A 47 -11.02 -6.21 -5.92
C GLY A 47 -10.17 -5.33 -5.00
N LEU A 48 -9.94 -5.75 -3.75
CA LEU A 48 -9.02 -5.05 -2.85
C LEU A 48 -7.56 -5.18 -3.30
N GLY A 49 -7.18 -6.32 -3.86
CA GLY A 49 -5.86 -6.54 -4.45
C GLY A 49 -5.60 -5.62 -5.64
N SER A 50 -6.55 -5.52 -6.58
CA SER A 50 -6.41 -4.63 -7.75
C SER A 50 -6.40 -3.16 -7.34
N PHE A 51 -7.29 -2.74 -6.44
CA PHE A 51 -7.27 -1.38 -5.90
C PHE A 51 -5.93 -1.06 -5.21
N GLY A 52 -5.41 -1.98 -4.40
CA GLY A 52 -4.10 -1.81 -3.75
C GLY A 52 -2.95 -1.68 -4.76
N ALA A 53 -3.00 -2.43 -5.86
CA ALA A 53 -2.04 -2.32 -6.95
C ALA A 53 -2.10 -0.96 -7.65
N GLU A 54 -3.31 -0.46 -7.94
CA GLU A 54 -3.51 0.87 -8.55
C GLU A 54 -3.07 2.01 -7.62
N VAL A 55 -3.39 1.92 -6.33
CA VAL A 55 -2.92 2.89 -5.33
C VAL A 55 -1.41 2.88 -5.22
N ARG A 56 -0.78 1.70 -5.18
CA ARG A 56 0.68 1.58 -5.15
C ARG A 56 1.32 2.20 -6.39
N ALA A 57 0.80 1.91 -7.58
CA ALA A 57 1.29 2.49 -8.82
C ALA A 57 1.17 4.03 -8.80
N GLY A 58 0.04 4.56 -8.33
CA GLY A 58 -0.17 5.99 -8.16
C GLY A 58 0.78 6.61 -7.13
N MET A 59 1.07 5.92 -6.02
CA MET A 59 2.05 6.39 -5.02
C MET A 59 3.45 6.46 -5.61
N THR A 60 3.90 5.46 -6.36
CA THR A 60 5.22 5.49 -7.02
C THR A 60 5.35 6.66 -7.99
N GLU A 61 4.33 6.91 -8.82
CA GLU A 61 4.32 8.07 -9.72
C GLU A 61 4.42 9.41 -8.95
N ARG A 62 3.66 9.54 -7.85
CA ARG A 62 3.68 10.74 -7.00
C ARG A 62 4.98 10.90 -6.23
N GLU A 63 5.58 9.81 -5.77
CA GLU A 63 6.89 9.83 -5.13
C GLU A 63 7.95 10.37 -6.10
N HIS A 64 7.93 9.95 -7.37
CA HIS A 64 8.84 10.47 -8.39
C HIS A 64 8.64 11.97 -8.62
N GLU A 65 7.39 12.43 -8.74
CA GLU A 65 7.07 13.86 -8.85
C GLU A 65 7.58 14.68 -7.66
N LEU A 66 7.40 14.16 -6.44
CA LEU A 66 7.78 14.82 -5.19
C LEU A 66 9.30 14.81 -4.99
N THR A 67 9.96 13.68 -5.22
CA THR A 67 11.42 13.54 -5.13
C THR A 67 12.09 14.49 -6.09
N ALA A 68 11.68 14.54 -7.36
CA ALA A 68 12.23 15.48 -8.34
C ALA A 68 12.04 16.95 -7.92
N LEU A 69 10.95 17.28 -7.22
CA LEU A 69 10.70 18.61 -6.69
C LEU A 69 11.63 18.96 -5.52
N VAL A 70 11.88 17.99 -4.63
CA VAL A 70 12.76 18.19 -3.46
C VAL A 70 14.23 18.23 -3.87
N GLU A 71 14.67 17.35 -4.75
CA GLU A 71 16.05 17.34 -5.26
C GLU A 71 16.40 18.65 -5.97
N ARG A 72 15.50 19.16 -6.82
CA ARG A 72 15.68 20.49 -7.44
C ARG A 72 15.80 21.62 -6.42
N ARG A 73 15.20 21.48 -5.25
CA ARG A 73 15.20 22.51 -4.20
C ARG A 73 16.42 22.42 -3.29
N THR A 74 16.85 21.21 -2.97
CA THR A 74 17.87 20.94 -1.95
C THR A 74 19.25 20.66 -2.55
N GLY A 75 19.31 20.17 -3.80
CA GLY A 75 20.54 19.75 -4.47
C GLY A 75 21.02 18.35 -4.09
N ASP A 76 20.41 17.71 -3.08
CA ASP A 76 20.72 16.36 -2.63
C ASP A 76 19.75 15.33 -3.20
N HIS A 77 20.27 14.16 -3.57
CA HIS A 77 19.48 13.00 -4.02
C HIS A 77 18.79 12.33 -2.84
N LEU A 78 17.50 12.03 -2.98
CA LEU A 78 16.74 11.30 -1.97
C LEU A 78 16.58 9.83 -2.36
N PRO A 79 16.95 8.88 -1.48
CA PRO A 79 16.73 7.47 -1.74
C PRO A 79 15.22 7.18 -1.82
N THR A 80 14.84 6.35 -2.78
CA THR A 80 13.46 5.87 -2.91
C THR A 80 13.09 4.98 -1.72
N ILE A 81 11.79 4.80 -1.46
CA ILE A 81 11.34 3.93 -0.37
C ILE A 81 11.88 2.50 -0.53
N GLY A 82 12.01 2.02 -1.77
CA GLY A 82 12.59 0.70 -2.07
C GLY A 82 14.08 0.60 -1.70
N GLU A 83 14.85 1.66 -1.92
CA GLU A 83 16.27 1.72 -1.56
C GLU A 83 16.46 1.88 -0.04
N ALA A 84 15.60 2.65 0.61
CA ALA A 84 15.65 2.82 2.07
C ALA A 84 15.29 1.53 2.83
N LEU A 85 14.43 0.69 2.24
CA LEU A 85 14.05 -0.61 2.79
C LEU A 85 14.98 -1.75 2.35
N ALA A 86 15.86 -1.53 1.38
CA ALA A 86 16.82 -2.53 0.96
C ALA A 86 17.91 -2.71 2.03
N GLU A 87 18.14 -3.97 2.44
CA GLU A 87 19.23 -4.28 3.36
C GLU A 87 20.58 -4.00 2.67
N PRO A 88 21.51 -3.28 3.32
CA PRO A 88 22.76 -2.89 2.67
C PRO A 88 23.54 -4.13 2.22
N PRO A 89 24.17 -4.09 1.03
CA PRO A 89 24.89 -5.25 0.50
C PRO A 89 25.98 -5.68 1.51
N PRO A 90 26.17 -7.00 1.72
CA PRO A 90 27.17 -7.48 2.67
C PRO A 90 28.54 -6.94 2.28
N ALA A 91 29.20 -6.26 3.22
CA ALA A 91 30.52 -5.66 3.00
C ALA A 91 31.47 -6.71 2.41
N PRO A 92 32.25 -6.37 1.35
CA PRO A 92 33.14 -7.32 0.71
C PRO A 92 34.12 -7.84 1.76
N ARG A 93 33.99 -9.12 2.10
CA ARG A 93 34.90 -9.80 3.02
C ARG A 93 36.29 -9.71 2.41
N ALA A 94 37.13 -8.85 2.97
CA ALA A 94 38.53 -8.74 2.61
C ALA A 94 39.10 -10.16 2.69
N ARG A 95 39.36 -10.77 1.51
CA ARG A 95 40.03 -12.05 1.40
C ARG A 95 41.35 -11.88 2.13
N ALA A 96 41.41 -12.43 3.34
CA ALA A 96 42.63 -12.49 4.13
C ALA A 96 43.71 -13.04 3.20
N ARG A 97 44.71 -12.20 2.90
CA ARG A 97 45.90 -12.61 2.19
C ARG A 97 46.46 -13.78 2.98
N ARG A 98 46.31 -14.99 2.42
CA ARG A 98 46.93 -16.20 2.92
C ARG A 98 48.44 -15.98 2.79
N ALA A 99 49.03 -15.50 3.87
CA ALA A 99 50.45 -15.66 4.14
C ALA A 99 50.71 -17.16 4.27
N GLY A 100 51.53 -17.69 3.38
CA GLY A 100 52.22 -18.98 3.45
C GLY A 100 53.41 -18.81 2.52
N ALA A 101 54.59 -18.55 3.07
CA ALA A 101 55.52 -19.54 3.64
C ALA A 101 56.16 -20.36 2.51
#